data_AF-C4K0L1-F1
#
_entry.id   AF-C4K0L1-F1
#
_cell.length_a   1.000
_cell.length_b   1.000
_cell.length_c   1.000
_cell.angle_alpha   90.00
_cell.angle_beta   90.00
_cell.angle_gamma   90.00
#
_symmetry.space_group_name_H-M   'P 1'
#
loop_
_entity.id
_entity.type
_entity.pdbx_description
1 polymer ?
#
loop_
_entity_poly.entity_id
_entity_poly.type
_entity_poly.pdbx_seq_one_letter_code
_entity_poly.pdbx_strand_id
1 'polypeptide(L)' 'MIIGNNIETIKHVRNNGQISVRKKYAGKQIQVLTSSDGTIIIKPGKFIPYNEMWLYRNNNNEVFDKAIG' A
#
# COMPACT_ATOMS: atom_id res chain seq x y z
N MET A 1 13.94 -15.38 15.80
CA MET A 1 13.12 -15.73 14.62
C MET A 1 11.67 -15.46 14.95
N ILE A 2 11.11 -14.31 14.53
CA ILE A 2 9.69 -14.04 14.72
C ILE A 2 8.96 -14.73 13.57
N ILE A 3 8.37 -15.88 13.84
CA ILE A 3 7.46 -16.54 12.91
C ILE A 3 6.18 -15.69 12.94
N GLY A 4 6.02 -14.80 11.97
CA GLY A 4 4.78 -14.06 11.82
C GLY A 4 3.65 -15.03 11.53
N ASN A 5 2.73 -15.23 12.47
CA ASN A 5 1.54 -16.03 12.22
C ASN A 5 0.76 -15.43 11.04
N ASN A 6 0.70 -16.15 9.93
CA ASN A 6 -0.24 -15.87 8.86
C ASN A 6 -1.62 -16.36 9.31
N ILE A 7 -2.54 -15.43 9.51
CA ILE A 7 -3.92 -15.73 9.89
C ILE A 7 -4.77 -15.60 8.62
N GLU A 8 -5.25 -16.72 8.12
CA GLU A 8 -6.22 -16.75 7.03
C GLU A 8 -7.62 -16.49 7.59
N THR A 9 -8.36 -15.57 6.98
CA THR A 9 -9.74 -15.25 7.40
C THR A 9 -10.62 -15.09 6.18
N ILE A 10 -11.75 -15.80 6.15
CA ILE A 10 -12.78 -15.63 5.13
C ILE A 10 -13.61 -14.39 5.48
N LYS A 11 -13.86 -13.51 4.50
CA LYS A 11 -14.69 -12.32 4.65
C LYS A 11 -15.65 -12.19 3.48
N HIS A 12 -16.83 -11.67 3.76
CA HIS A 12 -17.82 -11.39 2.74
C HIS A 12 -17.55 -10.04 2.07
N VAL A 13 -17.69 -9.99 0.74
CA VAL A 13 -17.70 -8.76 -0.03
C VAL A 13 -19.12 -8.22 -0.02
N ARG A 14 -19.30 -6.96 0.41
CA ARG A 14 -20.61 -6.32 0.44
C ARG A 14 -21.12 -6.07 -0.98
N ASN A 15 -22.43 -5.88 -1.13
CA ASN A 15 -23.08 -5.65 -2.44
C ASN A 15 -22.50 -4.47 -3.26
N ASN A 16 -21.84 -3.52 -2.60
CA ASN A 16 -21.17 -2.38 -3.23
C ASN A 16 -19.68 -2.64 -3.53
N GLY A 17 -19.20 -3.89 -3.45
CA GLY A 17 -17.82 -4.29 -3.71
C GLY A 17 -16.84 -4.03 -2.57
N GLN A 18 -17.31 -3.62 -1.38
CA GLN A 18 -16.42 -3.31 -0.25
C GLN A 18 -16.05 -4.56 0.57
N ILE A 19 -14.77 -4.65 0.95
CA ILE A 19 -14.25 -5.63 1.92
C ILE A 19 -13.56 -4.93 3.08
N SER A 20 -13.90 -5.31 4.31
CA SER A 20 -13.25 -4.75 5.50
C SER A 20 -11.99 -5.55 5.83
N VAL A 21 -10.80 -4.97 5.69
CA VAL A 21 -9.53 -5.64 6.02
C VAL A 21 -9.31 -5.66 7.54
N ARG A 22 -8.81 -4.55 8.13
CA ARG A 22 -8.65 -4.33 9.58
C ARG A 22 -8.48 -2.84 9.86
N LYS A 23 -8.82 -2.39 11.08
CA LYS A 23 -8.62 -1.00 11.52
C LYS A 23 -7.18 -0.50 11.41
N LYS A 24 -6.16 -1.39 11.55
CA LYS A 24 -4.74 -1.02 11.37
C LYS A 24 -4.36 -0.49 9.97
N TYR A 25 -5.24 -0.65 9.00
CA TYR A 25 -5.08 -0.15 7.62
C TYR A 25 -6.01 1.03 7.30
N ALA A 26 -6.82 1.50 8.25
CA ALA A 26 -7.68 2.66 8.03
C ALA A 26 -6.85 3.90 7.65
N GLY A 27 -7.31 4.63 6.63
CA GLY A 27 -6.65 5.84 6.12
C GLY A 27 -5.35 5.61 5.33
N LYS A 28 -4.86 4.37 5.21
CA LYS A 28 -3.67 4.07 4.41
C LYS A 28 -4.03 3.93 2.94
N GLN A 29 -3.14 4.41 2.08
CA GLN A 29 -3.20 4.10 0.66
C GLN A 29 -2.79 2.64 0.43
N ILE A 30 -3.50 1.99 -0.49
CA ILE A 30 -3.39 0.57 -0.75
C ILE A 30 -3.31 0.37 -2.26
N GLN A 31 -2.35 -0.44 -2.69
CA GLN A 31 -2.27 -0.91 -4.06
C GLN A 31 -3.11 -2.18 -4.21
N VAL A 32 -3.96 -2.19 -5.22
CA VAL A 32 -4.78 -3.35 -5.61
C VAL A 32 -4.30 -3.85 -6.97
N LEU A 33 -3.96 -5.12 -7.04
CA LEU A 33 -3.59 -5.81 -8.28
C LEU A 33 -4.58 -6.95 -8.48
N THR A 34 -5.13 -7.03 -9.69
CA THR A 34 -5.99 -8.14 -10.11
C THR A 34 -5.22 -8.98 -11.10
N SER A 35 -4.94 -10.22 -10.72
CA SER A 35 -4.32 -11.23 -11.57
C SER A 35 -5.33 -11.77 -12.60
N SER A 36 -4.82 -12.39 -13.66
CA SER A 36 -5.65 -12.95 -14.74
C SER A 36 -6.56 -14.10 -14.30
N ASP A 37 -6.20 -14.80 -13.23
CA ASP A 37 -6.99 -15.86 -12.58
C ASP A 37 -8.09 -15.32 -11.65
N GLY A 38 -8.23 -13.99 -11.54
CA GLY A 38 -9.17 -13.33 -10.64
C GLY A 38 -8.63 -13.13 -9.22
N THR A 39 -7.40 -13.55 -8.92
CA THR A 39 -6.78 -13.31 -7.62
C THR A 39 -6.57 -11.81 -7.39
N ILE A 40 -7.04 -11.30 -6.25
CA ILE A 40 -6.84 -9.90 -5.85
C ILE A 40 -5.74 -9.83 -4.79
N ILE A 41 -4.66 -9.13 -5.10
CA ILE A 41 -3.55 -8.86 -4.18
C ILE A 41 -3.69 -7.43 -3.67
N ILE A 42 -3.75 -7.28 -2.34
CA ILE A 42 -3.90 -6.00 -1.65
C ILE A 42 -2.66 -5.77 -0.79
N LYS A 43 -1.92 -4.68 -1.03
CA LYS A 43 -0.70 -4.34 -0.28
C LYS A 43 -0.64 -2.85 0.06
N PRO A 44 0.03 -2.44 1.15
CA PRO A 44 0.32 -1.03 1.40
C PRO A 44 0.97 -0.39 0.16
N GLY A 45 0.41 0.73 -0.27
CA GLY A 45 0.88 1.48 -1.42
C GLY A 45 1.28 2.90 -1.02
N LYS A 46 2.24 3.46 -1.73
CA LYS A 46 2.53 4.89 -1.68
C LYS A 46 2.18 5.45 -3.05
N PHE A 47 1.21 6.35 -3.10
CA PHE A 47 0.97 7.17 -4.27
C PHE A 47 2.00 8.29 -4.28
N ILE A 48 2.74 8.40 -5.38
CA ILE A 48 3.69 9.50 -5.61
C ILE A 48 3.14 10.26 -6.83
N PRO A 49 2.65 11.49 -6.64
CA PRO A 49 2.27 12.38 -7.73
C PRO A 49 3.40 12.52 -8.76
N TYR A 50 3.05 12.66 -10.04
CA TYR A 50 4.06 12.76 -11.11
C TYR A 50 5.03 13.92 -10.90
N ASN A 51 4.52 15.08 -10.48
CA ASN A 51 5.30 16.27 -10.15
C ASN A 51 6.20 16.11 -8.91
N GLU A 52 6.02 15.05 -8.11
CA GLU A 52 6.85 14.71 -6.95
C GLU A 52 7.77 13.51 -7.25
N MET A 53 7.68 12.90 -8.43
CA MET A 53 8.45 11.71 -8.77
C MET A 53 9.96 11.98 -8.83
N TRP A 54 10.36 13.23 -9.09
CA TRP A 54 11.77 13.65 -9.14
C TRP A 54 12.49 13.50 -7.80
N LEU A 55 11.77 13.63 -6.69
CA LEU A 55 12.30 13.48 -5.33
C LEU A 55 12.86 12.08 -5.08
N TYR A 56 12.26 11.07 -5.72
CA TYR A 56 12.62 9.66 -5.54
C TYR A 56 13.69 9.17 -6.53
N ARG A 57 14.16 10.02 -7.43
CA ARG A 57 15.25 9.70 -8.37
C ARG A 57 16.59 10.09 -7.75
N ASN A 58 17.62 9.27 -7.94
CA ASN A 58 19.03 9.57 -7.59
C ASN A 58 19.28 10.12 -6.17
N ASN A 59 18.55 9.64 -5.15
CA ASN A 59 18.68 10.12 -3.76
C ASN A 59 18.37 11.62 -3.55
N ASN A 60 17.60 12.26 -4.44
CA ASN A 60 17.22 13.66 -4.30
C ASN A 60 16.51 13.96 -2.97
N ASN A 61 15.76 13.00 -2.42
CA ASN A 61 15.17 13.08 -1.09
C ASN A 61 16.20 13.42 0.00
N GLU A 62 17.36 12.77 0.03
CA GLU A 62 18.38 13.00 1.06
C GLU A 62 19.04 14.37 0.93
N VAL A 63 19.19 14.86 -0.30
CA VAL A 63 19.71 16.20 -0.57
C VAL A 63 18.70 17.25 -0.13
N PHE A 64 17.42 17.02 -0.42
CA PHE A 64 16.34 17.89 0.00
C PHE A 64 16.25 17.95 1.53
N ASP A 65 16.20 16.79 2.21
CA ASP A 65 16.14 16.72 3.69
C ASP A 65 17.31 17.47 4.36
N LYS A 66 18.51 17.43 3.78
CA LYS A 66 19.69 18.20 4.25
C LYS A 66 19.59 19.70 4.00
N ALA A 67 18.80 20.14 3.02
CA ALA A 67 18.67 21.56 2.65
C ALA A 67 17.56 22.28 3.42
N ILE A 68 16.55 21.55 3.90
CA ILE A 68 15.45 22.07 4.74
C ILE A 68 15.65 21.84 6.24
N GLY A 69 16.68 21.08 6.65
CA GLY A 69 17.11 20.94 8.05
C GLY A 69 18.18 21.94 8.43
#